data_AF-A0A953XGG3-F1
#
_entry.id   AF-A0A953XGG3-F1
#
_cell.length_a   1.000
_cell.length_b   1.000
_cell.length_c   1.000
_cell.angle_alpha   90.00
_cell.angle_beta   90.00
_cell.angle_gamma   90.00
#
_symmetry.space_group_name_H-M   'P 1'
#
loop_
_entity.id
_entity.type
_entity.pdbx_description
1 polymer ?
#
loop_
_entity_poly.entity_id
_entity_poly.type
_entity_poly.pdbx_seq_one_letter_code
_entity_poly.pdbx_strand_id
1 'polypeptide(L)'
;TEGDGNYHMGTWLESEGAQVQVEPVSTWVDYLLYIAKHDLKKAWGVPDPDGKKFSHVKAMKTYALISALKVYFRGRYDKYRKLLGMKPFALPDQKKIHKLAQQYYNIDLRGGEGHMEVGKNIYSVLEKKAHMVISVKPFGCMPSTQSDGVQSKVVNDYPECIFIPIETSGDGEVNIKSRVQMKLYEAKVRCREEFARVLEGYGFTVEQFRDYVDKHPELNKALVSLPHEEVGVASNLLHMVAKKMKVHYSKKADKLMSVEECERLAREAAQAEGAKCVAEEPAEEACCSTGTCGDSLPGETKERSVEETVKAASGEGCGDSCGCE
;
A
#
# COMPACT_ATOMS: atom_id res chain seq x y z
N THR A 1 -12.42 1.76 5.85
CA THR A 1 -13.08 1.63 7.18
C THR A 1 -12.07 1.03 8.12
N GLU A 2 -12.04 1.45 9.39
CA GLU A 2 -11.25 0.79 10.44
C GLU A 2 -12.22 0.00 11.32
N GLY A 3 -11.87 -1.23 11.72
CA GLY A 3 -12.64 -2.01 12.70
C GLY A 3 -12.62 -3.53 12.47
N ASP A 4 -13.40 -4.27 13.25
CA ASP A 4 -13.42 -5.74 13.22
C ASP A 4 -13.74 -6.30 11.83
N GLY A 5 -14.62 -5.63 11.09
CA GLY A 5 -14.99 -6.00 9.73
C GLY A 5 -13.85 -5.93 8.70
N ASN A 6 -12.69 -5.35 9.06
CA ASN A 6 -11.47 -5.41 8.28
C ASN A 6 -10.26 -5.97 9.05
N TYR A 7 -10.50 -6.68 10.16
CA TYR A 7 -9.46 -7.27 11.01
C TYR A 7 -8.42 -6.27 11.53
N HIS A 8 -8.82 -5.02 11.75
CA HIS A 8 -7.93 -3.93 12.15
C HIS A 8 -6.67 -3.81 11.27
N MET A 9 -6.83 -4.05 9.96
CA MET A 9 -5.71 -4.15 9.01
C MET A 9 -4.76 -2.94 9.08
N GLY A 10 -5.29 -1.72 9.24
CA GLY A 10 -4.47 -0.51 9.35
C GLY A 10 -3.52 -0.56 10.54
N THR A 11 -4.05 -0.74 11.75
CA THR A 11 -3.26 -0.84 12.99
C THR A 11 -2.28 -2.01 12.95
N TRP A 12 -2.69 -3.15 12.39
CA TRP A 12 -1.78 -4.29 12.24
C TRP A 12 -0.62 -3.98 11.29
N LEU A 13 -0.87 -3.38 10.12
CA LEU A 13 0.18 -2.95 9.20
C LEU A 13 1.13 -1.93 9.83
N GLU A 14 0.60 -0.99 10.63
CA GLU A 14 1.41 -0.04 11.39
C GLU A 14 2.30 -0.73 12.42
N SER A 15 1.78 -1.75 13.13
CA SER A 15 2.57 -2.56 14.06
C SER A 15 3.67 -3.37 13.35
N GLU A 16 3.45 -3.72 12.09
CA GLU A 16 4.45 -4.33 11.21
C GLU A 16 5.44 -3.29 10.63
N GLY A 17 5.35 -2.02 11.02
CA GLY A 17 6.26 -0.94 10.59
C GLY A 17 5.90 -0.32 9.22
N ALA A 18 4.69 -0.52 8.73
CA ALA A 18 4.21 0.14 7.51
C ALA A 18 3.60 1.51 7.83
N GLN A 19 3.81 2.49 6.94
CA GLN A 19 2.99 3.69 6.93
C GLN A 19 1.74 3.43 6.11
N VAL A 20 0.56 3.49 6.75
CA VAL A 20 -0.71 3.22 6.08
C VAL A 20 -1.35 4.52 5.60
N GLN A 21 -1.75 4.54 4.33
CA GLN A 21 -2.55 5.61 3.77
C GLN A 21 -3.93 5.09 3.39
N VAL A 22 -4.95 5.52 4.13
CA VAL A 22 -6.35 5.25 3.80
C VAL A 22 -6.89 6.34 2.86
N GLU A 23 -7.69 5.93 1.89
CA GLU A 23 -8.33 6.89 1.00
C GLU A 23 -9.36 7.76 1.75
N PRO A 24 -9.24 9.10 1.67
CA PRO A 24 -10.20 9.96 2.34
C PRO A 24 -11.53 9.98 1.56
N VAL A 25 -12.64 10.14 2.29
CA VAL A 25 -13.99 10.31 1.73
C VAL A 25 -14.05 11.44 0.68
N SER A 26 -13.18 12.44 0.79
CA SER A 26 -13.07 13.51 -0.20
C SER A 26 -12.71 13.03 -1.61
N THR A 27 -11.91 11.96 -1.73
CA THR A 27 -11.57 11.38 -3.04
C THR A 27 -12.80 10.72 -3.66
N TRP A 28 -13.59 10.02 -2.85
CA TRP A 28 -14.86 9.44 -3.27
C TRP A 28 -15.86 10.51 -3.74
N VAL A 29 -15.99 11.62 -3.01
CA VAL A 29 -16.85 12.74 -3.44
C VAL A 29 -16.38 13.34 -4.78
N ASP A 30 -15.07 13.54 -4.98
CA ASP A 30 -14.56 14.03 -6.28
C ASP A 30 -14.79 13.04 -7.42
N TYR A 31 -14.77 11.74 -7.12
CA TYR A 31 -15.13 10.67 -8.03
C TYR A 31 -16.62 10.70 -8.41
N LEU A 32 -17.54 10.87 -7.46
CA LEU A 32 -18.98 10.99 -7.76
C LEU A 32 -19.26 12.18 -8.69
N LEU A 33 -18.60 13.32 -8.46
CA LEU A 33 -18.69 14.49 -9.34
C LEU A 33 -18.12 14.20 -10.73
N TYR A 34 -17.07 13.38 -10.81
CA TYR A 34 -16.47 12.96 -12.09
C TYR A 34 -17.41 12.06 -12.88
N ILE A 35 -17.98 11.02 -12.25
CA ILE A 35 -18.93 10.12 -12.89
C ILE A 35 -20.18 10.87 -13.35
N ALA A 36 -20.75 11.73 -12.52
CA ALA A 36 -21.94 12.49 -12.90
C ALA A 36 -21.70 13.33 -14.18
N LYS A 37 -20.49 13.89 -14.34
CA LYS A 37 -20.09 14.60 -15.57
C LYS A 37 -19.89 13.66 -16.75
N HIS A 38 -19.27 12.50 -16.53
CA HIS A 38 -19.04 11.49 -17.55
C HIS A 38 -20.37 10.99 -18.13
N ASP A 39 -21.33 10.67 -17.27
CA ASP A 39 -22.63 10.11 -17.63
C ASP A 39 -23.48 11.14 -18.39
N LEU A 40 -23.47 12.39 -17.93
CA LEU A 40 -24.13 13.49 -18.62
C LEU A 40 -23.55 13.74 -20.02
N LYS A 41 -22.22 13.60 -20.16
CA LYS A 41 -21.54 13.74 -21.46
C LYS A 41 -21.88 12.59 -22.40
N LYS A 42 -21.99 11.36 -21.89
CA LYS A 42 -22.40 10.19 -22.67
C LYS A 42 -23.84 10.33 -23.16
N ALA A 43 -24.73 10.90 -22.34
CA ALA A 43 -26.11 11.13 -22.71
C ALA A 43 -26.32 12.20 -23.81
N TRP A 44 -25.32 13.06 -24.09
CA TRP A 44 -25.45 14.17 -25.06
C TRP A 44 -25.69 13.79 -26.52
N GLY A 45 -25.71 12.50 -26.86
CA GLY A 45 -26.02 12.01 -28.20
C GLY A 45 -26.81 10.71 -28.23
N VAL A 46 -27.38 10.29 -27.09
CA VAL A 46 -28.16 9.04 -26.99
C VAL A 46 -29.65 9.39 -26.93
N PRO A 47 -30.48 8.91 -27.88
CA PRO A 47 -31.93 9.07 -27.81
C PRO A 47 -32.47 8.43 -26.53
N ASP A 48 -33.37 9.12 -25.84
CA ASP A 48 -34.02 8.59 -24.64
C ASP A 48 -34.87 7.37 -25.03
N PRO A 49 -34.71 6.20 -24.38
CA PRO A 49 -35.52 5.01 -24.65
C PRO A 49 -37.03 5.26 -24.47
N ASP A 50 -37.41 6.21 -23.60
CA ASP A 50 -38.80 6.56 -23.31
C ASP A 50 -39.35 7.63 -24.28
N GLY A 51 -38.60 8.03 -25.30
CA GLY A 51 -39.00 9.07 -26.26
C GLY A 51 -39.05 10.49 -25.67
N LYS A 52 -38.53 10.72 -24.46
CA LYS A 52 -38.42 12.05 -23.86
C LYS A 52 -37.36 12.86 -24.61
N LYS A 53 -37.70 14.11 -24.98
CA LYS A 53 -36.73 14.99 -25.65
C LYS A 53 -35.59 15.32 -24.69
N PHE A 54 -34.39 14.86 -25.03
CA PHE A 54 -33.17 15.25 -24.33
C PHE A 54 -32.99 16.78 -24.42
N SER A 55 -33.04 17.46 -23.27
CA SER A 55 -32.86 18.91 -23.24
C SER A 55 -31.38 19.27 -23.14
N HIS A 56 -30.76 19.61 -24.27
CA HIS A 56 -29.36 20.07 -24.32
C HIS A 56 -29.10 21.26 -23.40
N VAL A 57 -30.05 22.21 -23.31
CA VAL A 57 -29.92 23.38 -22.43
C VAL A 57 -29.89 22.97 -20.95
N LYS A 58 -30.79 22.07 -20.53
CA LYS A 58 -30.81 21.56 -19.15
C LYS A 58 -29.52 20.79 -18.85
N ALA A 59 -29.10 19.92 -19.77
CA ALA A 59 -27.87 19.15 -19.60
C ALA A 59 -26.62 20.04 -19.55
N MET A 60 -26.51 21.07 -20.39
CA MET A 60 -25.40 22.04 -20.31
C MET A 60 -25.40 22.81 -18.99
N LYS A 61 -26.56 23.24 -18.49
CA LYS A 61 -26.68 23.88 -17.17
C LYS A 61 -26.23 22.94 -16.05
N THR A 62 -26.70 21.70 -16.05
CA THR A 62 -26.29 20.68 -15.07
C THR A 62 -24.78 20.40 -15.14
N TYR A 63 -24.22 20.27 -16.35
CA TYR A 63 -22.79 20.06 -16.54
C TYR A 63 -21.96 21.23 -16.00
N ALA A 64 -22.38 22.46 -16.29
CA ALA A 64 -21.74 23.67 -15.78
C ALA A 64 -21.80 23.74 -14.25
N LEU A 65 -22.96 23.42 -13.66
CA LEU A 65 -23.15 23.37 -12.21
C LEU A 65 -22.24 22.34 -11.54
N ILE A 66 -22.19 21.10 -12.04
CA ILE A 66 -21.31 20.06 -11.48
C ILE A 66 -19.83 20.45 -11.65
N SER A 67 -19.48 21.10 -12.77
CA SER A 67 -18.13 21.61 -13.00
C SER A 67 -17.75 22.69 -11.99
N ALA A 68 -18.64 23.65 -11.73
CA ALA A 68 -18.45 24.68 -10.72
C ALA A 68 -18.34 24.07 -9.32
N LEU A 69 -19.19 23.10 -8.99
CA LEU A 69 -19.16 22.38 -7.71
C LEU A 69 -17.84 21.62 -7.53
N LYS A 70 -17.33 20.94 -8.57
CA LYS A 70 -16.03 20.26 -8.54
C LYS A 70 -14.88 21.24 -8.28
N VAL A 71 -14.85 22.37 -8.98
CA VAL A 71 -13.82 23.41 -8.79
C VAL A 71 -13.90 23.99 -7.37
N TYR A 72 -15.11 24.30 -6.89
CA TYR A 72 -15.34 24.80 -5.54
C TYR A 72 -14.88 23.78 -4.48
N PHE A 73 -15.26 22.52 -4.62
CA PHE A 73 -14.91 21.45 -3.69
C PHE A 73 -13.38 21.25 -3.62
N ARG A 74 -12.71 21.10 -4.77
CA ARG A 74 -11.25 20.94 -4.82
C ARG A 74 -10.53 22.19 -4.29
N GLY A 75 -11.01 23.39 -4.63
CA GLY A 75 -10.45 24.64 -4.11
C GLY A 75 -10.59 24.76 -2.59
N ARG A 76 -11.72 24.33 -2.03
CA ARG A 76 -11.94 24.31 -0.58
C ARG A 76 -11.05 23.29 0.11
N TYR A 77 -10.92 22.10 -0.47
CA TYR A 77 -10.01 21.05 0.00
C TYR A 77 -8.56 21.54 0.02
N ASP A 78 -8.08 22.11 -1.09
CA ASP A 78 -6.71 22.62 -1.19
C ASP A 78 -6.46 23.81 -0.24
N LYS A 79 -7.47 24.65 0.02
CA LYS A 79 -7.38 25.70 1.05
C LYS A 79 -7.16 25.09 2.44
N TYR A 80 -7.92 24.07 2.82
CA TYR A 80 -7.73 23.38 4.10
C TYR A 80 -6.38 22.66 4.16
N ARG A 81 -5.99 22.01 3.06
CA ARG A 81 -4.68 21.37 2.93
C ARG A 81 -3.54 22.38 3.14
N LYS A 82 -3.62 23.57 2.55
CA LYS A 82 -2.66 24.67 2.77
C LYS A 82 -2.62 25.13 4.24
N LEU A 83 -3.79 25.28 4.88
CA LEU A 83 -3.87 25.65 6.30
C LEU A 83 -3.22 24.60 7.21
N LEU A 84 -3.26 23.33 6.83
CA LEU A 84 -2.60 22.24 7.53
C LEU A 84 -1.12 22.08 7.15
N GLY A 85 -0.55 22.99 6.38
CA GLY A 85 0.86 22.95 5.95
C GLY A 85 1.13 21.99 4.80
N MET A 86 0.16 21.80 3.90
CA MET A 86 0.24 20.91 2.74
C MET A 86 0.38 19.41 3.04
N LYS A 87 0.15 19.03 4.30
CA LYS A 87 0.35 17.67 4.82
C LYS A 87 -0.65 16.64 4.29
N PRO A 88 -1.97 16.90 4.26
CA PRO A 88 -2.88 16.00 3.58
C PRO A 88 -2.46 15.83 2.13
N PHE A 89 -2.59 14.63 1.57
CA PHE A 89 -2.27 14.39 0.17
C PHE A 89 -3.17 15.21 -0.75
N ALA A 90 -2.68 15.55 -1.93
CA ALA A 90 -3.52 16.15 -2.96
C ALA A 90 -4.60 15.15 -3.38
N LEU A 91 -5.82 15.64 -3.65
CA LEU A 91 -6.82 14.79 -4.30
C LEU A 91 -6.29 14.33 -5.65
N PRO A 92 -6.30 13.03 -5.96
CA PRO A 92 -5.84 12.55 -7.25
C PRO A 92 -6.73 13.11 -8.38
N ASP A 93 -6.18 13.19 -9.58
CA ASP A 93 -6.97 13.57 -10.76
C ASP A 93 -7.76 12.35 -11.24
N GLN A 94 -9.07 12.40 -11.02
CA GLN A 94 -10.01 11.36 -11.46
C GLN A 94 -9.96 11.10 -12.96
N LYS A 95 -9.69 12.12 -13.78
CA LYS A 95 -9.55 11.95 -15.23
C LYS A 95 -8.30 11.13 -15.58
N LYS A 96 -7.21 11.36 -14.86
CA LYS A 96 -5.95 10.61 -15.02
C LYS A 96 -6.15 9.15 -14.59
N ILE A 97 -6.75 8.91 -13.42
CA ILE A 97 -7.09 7.56 -12.94
C ILE A 97 -7.95 6.83 -13.97
N HIS A 98 -9.02 7.46 -14.45
CA HIS A 98 -9.90 6.88 -15.47
C HIS A 98 -9.12 6.50 -16.74
N LYS A 99 -8.26 7.39 -17.24
CA LYS A 99 -7.47 7.13 -18.45
C LYS A 99 -6.51 5.93 -18.27
N LEU A 100 -5.91 5.78 -17.08
CA LEU A 100 -5.04 4.64 -16.76
C LEU A 100 -5.83 3.32 -16.72
N ALA A 101 -7.05 3.35 -16.16
CA ALA A 101 -7.90 2.18 -16.05
C ALA A 101 -8.59 1.79 -17.36
N GLN A 102 -8.81 2.72 -18.28
CA GLN A 102 -9.69 2.54 -19.45
C GLN A 102 -9.30 1.35 -20.35
N GLN A 103 -8.01 1.01 -20.43
CA GLN A 103 -7.52 -0.14 -21.21
C GLN A 103 -7.77 -1.49 -20.55
N TYR A 104 -8.07 -1.50 -19.25
CA TYR A 104 -8.20 -2.70 -18.43
C TYR A 104 -9.63 -2.92 -17.95
N TYR A 105 -10.34 -1.85 -17.62
CA TYR A 105 -11.66 -1.90 -17.02
C TYR A 105 -12.54 -0.78 -17.56
N ASN A 106 -13.72 -1.14 -18.08
CA ASN A 106 -14.66 -0.16 -18.62
C ASN A 106 -15.40 0.55 -17.46
N ILE A 107 -15.37 1.89 -17.47
CA ILE A 107 -16.09 2.73 -16.48
C ILE A 107 -17.60 2.46 -16.42
N ASP A 108 -18.18 1.90 -17.48
CA ASP A 108 -19.59 1.58 -17.55
C ASP A 108 -19.97 0.24 -16.88
N LEU A 109 -18.99 -0.57 -16.47
CA LEU A 109 -19.23 -1.72 -15.61
C LEU A 109 -19.51 -1.21 -14.18
N ARG A 110 -20.80 -0.97 -13.90
CA ARG A 110 -21.29 -0.36 -12.66
C ARG A 110 -21.41 -1.35 -11.51
N GLY A 111 -21.69 -0.82 -10.33
CA GLY A 111 -21.91 -1.57 -9.09
C GLY A 111 -20.85 -1.31 -8.02
N GLY A 112 -19.81 -0.55 -8.33
CA GLY A 112 -18.75 -0.22 -7.38
C GLY A 112 -17.66 0.65 -7.99
N GLU A 113 -16.46 0.56 -7.41
CA GLU A 113 -15.30 1.39 -7.76
C GLU A 113 -14.23 0.60 -8.55
N GLY A 114 -14.62 -0.48 -9.25
CA GLY A 114 -13.67 -1.41 -9.89
C GLY A 114 -12.66 -0.74 -10.84
N HIS A 115 -13.12 0.14 -11.73
CA HIS A 115 -12.21 0.90 -12.60
C HIS A 115 -11.31 1.87 -11.83
N MET A 116 -11.80 2.42 -10.70
CA MET A 116 -10.96 3.27 -9.86
C MET A 116 -9.89 2.46 -9.15
N GLU A 117 -10.21 1.28 -8.64
CA GLU A 117 -9.24 0.38 -8.00
C GLU A 117 -8.08 0.08 -8.96
N VAL A 118 -8.41 -0.37 -10.18
CA VAL A 118 -7.43 -0.64 -11.24
C VAL A 118 -6.60 0.61 -11.55
N GLY A 119 -7.26 1.74 -11.77
CA GLY A 119 -6.57 2.99 -12.11
C GLY A 119 -5.69 3.52 -10.97
N LYS A 120 -6.13 3.38 -9.72
CA LYS A 120 -5.38 3.81 -8.52
C LYS A 120 -4.16 2.95 -8.29
N ASN A 121 -4.27 1.64 -8.54
CA ASN A 121 -3.15 0.71 -8.45
C ASN A 121 -2.04 1.06 -9.46
N ILE A 122 -2.41 1.35 -10.71
CA ILE A 122 -1.44 1.81 -11.72
C ILE A 122 -0.88 3.19 -11.32
N TYR A 123 -1.75 4.09 -10.87
CA TYR A 123 -1.37 5.44 -10.45
C TYR A 123 -0.40 5.44 -9.27
N SER A 124 -0.52 4.51 -8.32
CA SER A 124 0.38 4.45 -7.17
C SER A 124 1.81 4.09 -7.56
N VAL A 125 1.99 3.27 -8.58
CA VAL A 125 3.31 2.96 -9.14
C VAL A 125 3.84 4.16 -9.93
N LEU A 126 3.08 4.62 -10.93
CA LEU A 126 3.56 5.67 -11.85
C LEU A 126 3.86 7.01 -11.17
N GLU A 127 3.13 7.34 -10.10
CA GLU A 127 3.29 8.60 -9.36
C GLU A 127 3.98 8.42 -8.01
N LYS A 128 4.58 7.26 -7.77
CA LYS A 128 5.32 6.90 -6.57
C LYS A 128 4.53 7.24 -5.30
N LYS A 129 3.31 6.70 -5.18
CA LYS A 129 2.43 6.95 -4.02
C LYS A 129 2.50 5.89 -2.95
N ALA A 130 2.74 4.64 -3.33
CA ALA A 130 2.84 3.54 -2.39
C ALA A 130 3.67 2.40 -2.98
N HIS A 131 4.40 1.68 -2.12
CA HIS A 131 5.12 0.47 -2.49
C HIS A 131 4.17 -0.70 -2.70
N MET A 132 3.02 -0.67 -2.03
CA MET A 132 2.03 -1.74 -2.02
C MET A 132 0.61 -1.16 -1.92
N VAL A 133 -0.32 -1.79 -2.63
CA VAL A 133 -1.75 -1.46 -2.59
C VAL A 133 -2.53 -2.67 -2.09
N ILE A 134 -3.35 -2.45 -1.06
CA ILE A 134 -4.25 -3.46 -0.50
C ILE A 134 -5.67 -3.05 -0.86
N SER A 135 -6.38 -3.92 -1.58
CA SER A 135 -7.82 -3.77 -1.80
C SER A 135 -8.57 -4.60 -0.77
N VAL A 136 -9.27 -3.91 0.14
CA VAL A 136 -10.09 -4.53 1.18
C VAL A 136 -11.56 -4.46 0.77
N LYS A 137 -12.23 -5.61 0.67
CA LYS A 137 -13.61 -5.70 0.19
C LYS A 137 -14.40 -6.75 0.97
N PRO A 138 -15.73 -6.62 1.07
CA PRO A 138 -16.56 -7.70 1.59
C PRO A 138 -16.64 -8.86 0.60
N PHE A 139 -16.79 -10.07 1.12
CA PHE A 139 -17.03 -11.28 0.32
C PHE A 139 -18.22 -11.12 -0.63
N GLY A 140 -18.09 -11.64 -1.85
CA GLY A 140 -19.17 -11.67 -2.85
C GLY A 140 -19.49 -10.33 -3.51
N CYS A 141 -18.66 -9.30 -3.32
CA CYS A 141 -18.80 -8.03 -4.04
C CYS A 141 -18.43 -8.20 -5.53
N MET A 142 -19.39 -8.60 -6.35
CA MET A 142 -19.20 -8.96 -7.77
C MET A 142 -18.39 -7.94 -8.60
N PRO A 143 -18.62 -6.61 -8.51
CA PRO A 143 -17.79 -5.64 -9.24
C PRO A 143 -16.32 -5.67 -8.83
N SER A 144 -16.04 -5.99 -7.57
CA SER A 144 -14.69 -6.05 -7.02
C SER A 144 -13.99 -7.37 -7.33
N THR A 145 -14.72 -8.47 -7.49
CA THR A 145 -14.18 -9.73 -8.03
C THR A 145 -13.77 -9.56 -9.49
N GLN A 146 -14.56 -8.81 -10.27
CA GLN A 146 -14.20 -8.48 -11.65
C GLN A 146 -12.94 -7.62 -11.73
N SER A 147 -12.78 -6.63 -10.84
CA SER A 147 -11.56 -5.80 -10.83
C SER A 147 -10.33 -6.61 -10.46
N ASP A 148 -10.42 -7.53 -9.49
CA ASP A 148 -9.31 -8.43 -9.15
C ASP A 148 -8.82 -9.28 -10.31
N GLY A 149 -9.74 -9.86 -11.07
CA GLY A 149 -9.38 -10.67 -12.23
C GLY A 149 -8.53 -9.88 -13.23
N VAL A 150 -8.85 -8.60 -13.40
CA VAL A 150 -8.13 -7.67 -14.28
C VAL A 150 -6.73 -7.31 -13.74
N GLN A 151 -6.52 -7.35 -12.42
CA GLN A 151 -5.22 -7.00 -11.81
C GLN A 151 -4.10 -7.95 -12.23
N SER A 152 -4.41 -9.20 -12.59
CA SER A 152 -3.42 -10.13 -13.17
C SER A 152 -2.71 -9.55 -14.40
N LYS A 153 -3.47 -8.90 -15.28
CA LYS A 153 -2.95 -8.21 -16.47
C LYS A 153 -2.23 -6.91 -16.10
N VAL A 154 -2.73 -6.17 -15.11
CA VAL A 154 -2.09 -4.94 -14.60
C VAL A 154 -0.70 -5.26 -14.04
N VAL A 155 -0.58 -6.27 -13.18
CA VAL A 155 0.70 -6.68 -12.59
C VAL A 155 1.67 -7.19 -13.66
N ASN A 156 1.18 -7.87 -14.70
CA ASN A 156 2.01 -8.25 -15.84
C ASN A 156 2.56 -7.03 -16.62
N ASP A 157 1.75 -5.99 -16.81
CA ASP A 157 2.14 -4.80 -17.55
C ASP A 157 2.97 -3.81 -16.70
N TYR A 158 2.77 -3.85 -15.38
CA TYR A 158 3.50 -3.07 -14.38
C TYR A 158 4.08 -4.02 -13.32
N PRO A 159 5.21 -4.70 -13.60
CA PRO A 159 5.80 -5.68 -12.67
C PRO A 159 6.19 -5.11 -11.29
N GLU A 160 6.36 -3.79 -11.20
CA GLU A 160 6.62 -3.09 -9.93
C GLU A 160 5.38 -3.01 -9.01
N CYS A 161 4.22 -3.38 -9.52
CA CYS A 161 2.96 -3.28 -8.82
C CYS A 161 2.80 -4.40 -7.78
N ILE A 162 2.94 -4.07 -6.49
CA ILE A 162 2.61 -4.99 -5.40
C ILE A 162 1.14 -4.77 -5.01
N PHE A 163 0.26 -5.59 -5.57
CA PHE A 163 -1.18 -5.54 -5.30
C PHE A 163 -1.66 -6.79 -4.57
N ILE A 164 -2.49 -6.62 -3.55
CA ILE A 164 -3.18 -7.73 -2.89
C ILE A 164 -4.66 -7.42 -2.66
N PRO A 165 -5.57 -8.24 -3.20
CA PRO A 165 -6.96 -8.21 -2.82
C PRO A 165 -7.23 -9.11 -1.62
N ILE A 166 -8.00 -8.60 -0.65
CA ILE A 166 -8.46 -9.35 0.52
C ILE A 166 -9.99 -9.26 0.61
N GLU A 167 -10.62 -10.41 0.87
CA GLU A 167 -12.07 -10.49 1.07
C GLU A 167 -12.37 -10.73 2.54
N THR A 168 -12.99 -9.73 3.17
CA THR A 168 -13.41 -9.80 4.56
C THR A 168 -14.71 -10.59 4.65
N SER A 169 -14.87 -11.34 5.76
CA SER A 169 -15.99 -12.26 6.01
C SER A 169 -15.99 -13.56 5.19
N GLY A 170 -15.11 -13.72 4.20
CA GLY A 170 -14.90 -14.97 3.46
C GLY A 170 -13.67 -15.75 3.93
N ASP A 171 -12.55 -15.06 4.15
CA ASP A 171 -11.30 -15.63 4.64
C ASP A 171 -11.16 -15.52 6.17
N GLY A 172 -10.49 -16.48 6.80
CA GLY A 172 -10.10 -16.37 8.21
C GLY A 172 -9.00 -15.32 8.42
N GLU A 173 -9.03 -14.58 9.52
CA GLU A 173 -8.09 -13.49 9.82
C GLU A 173 -6.62 -13.90 9.67
N VAL A 174 -6.26 -15.08 10.19
CA VAL A 174 -4.89 -15.61 10.13
C VAL A 174 -4.43 -15.80 8.68
N ASN A 175 -5.31 -16.30 7.80
CA ASN A 175 -5.01 -16.51 6.38
C ASN A 175 -4.85 -15.18 5.63
N ILE A 176 -5.65 -14.17 5.97
CA ILE A 176 -5.52 -12.83 5.39
C ILE A 176 -4.18 -12.21 5.81
N LYS A 177 -3.87 -12.21 7.11
CA LYS A 177 -2.65 -11.61 7.64
C LYS A 177 -1.40 -12.29 7.07
N SER A 178 -1.36 -13.61 6.95
CA SER A 178 -0.21 -14.31 6.36
C SER A 178 0.02 -13.91 4.89
N ARG A 179 -1.04 -13.85 4.07
CA ARG A 179 -0.97 -13.40 2.67
C ARG A 179 -0.50 -11.95 2.56
N VAL A 180 -1.05 -11.06 3.39
CA VAL A 180 -0.65 -9.65 3.40
C VAL A 180 0.79 -9.49 3.88
N GLN A 181 1.24 -10.28 4.86
CA GLN A 181 2.60 -10.23 5.39
C GLN A 181 3.64 -10.57 4.32
N MET A 182 3.36 -11.57 3.45
CA MET A 182 4.24 -11.89 2.32
C MET A 182 4.40 -10.69 1.37
N LYS A 183 3.30 -10.03 1.00
CA LYS A 183 3.35 -8.86 0.11
C LYS A 183 3.94 -7.63 0.80
N LEU A 184 3.73 -7.48 2.10
CA LEU A 184 4.36 -6.44 2.90
C LEU A 184 5.88 -6.62 2.97
N TYR A 185 6.37 -7.86 3.04
CA TYR A 185 7.80 -8.14 2.97
C TYR A 185 8.40 -7.70 1.64
N GLU A 186 7.77 -8.04 0.50
CA GLU A 186 8.18 -7.54 -0.83
C GLU A 186 8.23 -6.00 -0.85
N ALA A 187 7.23 -5.34 -0.28
CA ALA A 187 7.17 -3.87 -0.19
C ALA A 187 8.27 -3.26 0.70
N LYS A 188 8.62 -3.93 1.80
CA LYS A 188 9.72 -3.53 2.69
C LYS A 188 11.07 -3.63 1.96
N VAL A 189 11.29 -4.71 1.20
CA VAL A 189 12.49 -4.87 0.37
C VAL A 189 12.57 -3.73 -0.65
N ARG A 190 11.50 -3.46 -1.38
CA ARG A 190 11.42 -2.35 -2.34
C ARG A 190 11.74 -0.98 -1.72
N CYS A 191 11.21 -0.71 -0.53
CA CYS A 191 11.48 0.52 0.22
C CYS A 191 12.97 0.67 0.59
N ARG A 192 13.60 -0.42 1.00
CA ARG A 192 15.03 -0.45 1.34
C ARG A 192 15.92 -0.26 0.11
N GLU A 193 15.57 -0.92 -1.01
CA GLU A 193 16.24 -0.73 -2.30
C GLU A 193 16.14 0.72 -2.78
N GLU A 194 14.95 1.32 -2.67
CA GLU A 194 14.72 2.72 -3.02
C GLU A 194 15.65 3.64 -2.21
N PHE A 195 15.71 3.46 -0.89
CA PHE A 195 16.55 4.26 -0.01
C PHE A 195 18.05 4.07 -0.31
N ALA A 196 18.50 2.83 -0.53
CA ALA A 196 19.88 2.53 -0.90
C ALA A 196 20.29 3.20 -2.22
N ARG A 197 19.43 3.14 -3.24
CA ARG A 197 19.65 3.83 -4.53
C ARG A 197 19.78 5.34 -4.36
N VAL A 198 18.97 5.95 -3.49
CA VAL A 198 19.05 7.41 -3.25
C VAL A 198 20.32 7.78 -2.48
N LEU A 199 20.74 6.98 -1.49
CA LEU A 199 22.00 7.16 -0.77
C LEU A 199 23.20 7.13 -1.71
N GLU A 200 23.29 6.08 -2.54
CA GLU A 200 24.36 5.94 -3.51
C GLU A 200 24.35 7.10 -4.52
N GLY A 201 23.17 7.48 -5.00
CA GLY A 201 23.02 8.60 -5.93
C GLY A 201 23.56 9.92 -5.39
N TYR A 202 23.53 10.15 -4.07
CA TYR A 202 24.18 11.32 -3.46
C TYR A 202 25.60 11.05 -2.94
N GLY A 203 26.06 9.80 -2.94
CA GLY A 203 27.35 9.40 -2.39
C GLY A 203 27.42 9.50 -0.86
N PHE A 204 26.28 9.35 -0.17
CA PHE A 204 26.22 9.35 1.28
C PHE A 204 26.30 7.93 1.84
N THR A 205 26.92 7.78 3.01
CA THR A 205 26.73 6.59 3.84
C THR A 205 25.55 6.76 4.79
N VAL A 206 25.03 5.65 5.32
CA VAL A 206 23.90 5.68 6.28
C VAL A 206 24.29 6.44 7.54
N GLU A 207 25.54 6.30 8.00
CA GLU A 207 26.08 6.95 9.18
C GLU A 207 26.15 8.47 9.00
N GLN A 208 26.66 8.93 7.84
CA GLN A 208 26.71 10.36 7.53
C GLN A 208 25.32 10.99 7.51
N PHE A 209 24.33 10.27 6.98
CA PHE A 209 22.95 10.72 6.96
C PHE A 209 22.37 10.80 8.38
N ARG A 210 22.54 9.75 9.20
CA ARG A 210 22.09 9.73 10.61
C ARG A 210 22.73 10.85 11.42
N ASP A 211 24.05 11.00 11.35
CA ASP A 211 24.79 12.07 12.03
C ASP A 211 24.28 13.47 11.66
N TYR A 212 23.92 13.67 10.40
CA TYR A 212 23.36 14.95 9.95
C TYR A 212 21.97 15.18 10.55
N VAL A 213 21.10 14.18 10.52
CA VAL A 213 19.74 14.27 11.06
C VAL A 213 19.76 14.52 12.57
N ASP A 214 20.64 13.84 13.31
CA ASP A 214 20.79 14.01 14.76
C ASP A 214 21.29 15.42 15.14
N LYS A 215 22.15 16.01 14.31
CA LYS A 215 22.62 17.40 14.48
C LYS A 215 21.57 18.46 14.12
N HIS A 216 20.47 18.06 13.47
CA HIS A 216 19.42 18.96 12.97
C HIS A 216 18.03 18.54 13.50
N PRO A 217 17.70 18.84 14.77
CA PRO A 217 16.44 18.44 15.40
C PRO A 217 15.18 18.91 14.66
N GLU A 218 15.27 19.92 13.79
CA GLU A 218 14.14 20.34 12.97
C GLU A 218 13.68 19.29 11.94
N LEU A 219 14.57 18.36 11.57
CA LEU A 219 14.29 17.26 10.65
C LEU A 219 13.56 16.10 11.34
N ASN A 220 13.75 15.95 12.65
CA ASN A 220 13.10 14.92 13.48
C ASN A 220 11.68 15.29 13.93
N LYS A 221 11.13 16.42 13.47
CA LYS A 221 9.77 16.83 13.80
C LYS A 221 8.77 15.97 13.02
N ALA A 222 7.80 15.38 13.71
CA ALA A 222 6.75 14.54 13.12
C ALA A 222 5.97 15.19 11.96
N LEU A 223 5.94 16.53 11.90
CA LEU A 223 5.18 17.29 10.91
C LEU A 223 6.08 18.03 9.90
N VAL A 224 7.30 17.55 9.68
CA VAL A 224 8.22 18.08 8.66
C VAL A 224 7.63 17.89 7.25
N SER A 225 7.68 18.93 6.41
CA SER A 225 7.17 18.86 5.04
C SER A 225 8.27 18.34 4.11
N LEU A 226 8.15 17.08 3.71
CA LEU A 226 9.10 16.44 2.80
C LEU A 226 8.80 16.74 1.32
N PRO A 227 9.82 16.72 0.44
CA PRO A 227 9.58 16.66 -1.01
C PRO A 227 8.92 15.32 -1.38
N HIS A 228 8.35 15.24 -2.59
CA HIS A 228 7.76 14.01 -3.14
C HIS A 228 8.53 13.61 -4.39
N GLU A 229 9.73 13.06 -4.20
CA GLU A 229 10.59 12.54 -5.28
C GLU A 229 10.50 11.01 -5.37
N GLU A 230 10.25 10.37 -4.23
CA GLU A 230 10.21 8.92 -4.05
C GLU A 230 8.99 8.49 -3.22
N VAL A 231 8.77 7.19 -3.04
CA VAL A 231 7.66 6.68 -2.22
C VAL A 231 7.99 6.78 -0.74
N GLY A 232 9.19 6.36 -0.33
CA GLY A 232 9.61 6.26 1.06
C GLY A 232 9.83 7.61 1.74
N VAL A 233 9.39 7.73 3.00
CA VAL A 233 9.63 8.91 3.84
C VAL A 233 11.13 9.16 4.03
N ALA A 234 11.90 8.10 4.30
CA ALA A 234 13.34 8.17 4.48
C ALA A 234 14.07 8.67 3.21
N SER A 235 13.71 8.14 2.04
CA SER A 235 14.22 8.56 0.74
C SER A 235 13.94 10.05 0.48
N ASN A 236 12.72 10.49 0.75
CA ASN A 236 12.33 11.89 0.59
C ASN A 236 13.03 12.84 1.60
N LEU A 237 13.25 12.39 2.85
CA LEU A 237 14.04 13.12 3.83
C LEU A 237 15.49 13.28 3.36
N LEU A 238 16.07 12.21 2.80
CA LEU A 238 17.41 12.24 2.23
C LEU A 238 17.53 13.23 1.07
N HIS A 239 16.55 13.30 0.16
CA HIS A 239 16.51 14.34 -0.87
C HIS A 239 16.50 15.76 -0.28
N MET A 240 15.77 15.99 0.82
CA MET A 240 15.77 17.28 1.51
C MET A 240 17.14 17.60 2.12
N VAL A 241 17.76 16.64 2.80
CA VAL A 241 19.09 16.79 3.41
C VAL A 241 20.14 17.09 2.34
N ALA A 242 20.17 16.31 1.25
CA ALA A 242 21.06 16.53 0.13
C ALA A 242 20.91 17.94 -0.46
N LYS A 243 19.67 18.43 -0.59
CA LYS A 243 19.38 19.79 -1.06
C LYS A 243 19.90 20.86 -0.09
N LYS A 244 19.76 20.66 1.24
CA LYS A 244 20.32 21.57 2.25
C LYS A 244 21.85 21.60 2.22
N MET A 245 22.48 20.45 2.01
CA MET A 245 23.94 20.29 1.89
C MET A 245 24.49 20.70 0.52
N LYS A 246 23.63 21.03 -0.45
CA LYS A 246 23.98 21.38 -1.84
C LYS A 246 24.77 20.28 -2.56
N VAL A 247 24.46 19.01 -2.27
CA VAL A 247 25.05 17.86 -2.95
C VAL A 247 24.25 17.53 -4.21
N HIS A 248 24.94 17.22 -5.30
CA HIS A 248 24.32 16.89 -6.58
C HIS A 248 24.07 15.39 -6.69
N TYR A 249 22.90 15.02 -7.24
CA TYR A 249 22.53 13.62 -7.50
C TYR A 249 23.25 13.09 -8.74
N SER A 250 23.92 11.95 -8.60
CA SER A 250 24.57 11.21 -9.67
C SER A 250 23.55 10.33 -10.40
N LYS A 251 23.27 10.66 -11.67
CA LYS A 251 22.38 9.87 -12.53
C LYS A 251 22.92 8.46 -12.89
N LYS A 252 24.16 8.13 -12.51
CA LYS A 252 24.69 6.77 -12.71
C LYS A 252 24.05 5.76 -11.75
N ALA A 253 23.56 6.20 -10.59
CA ALA A 253 22.92 5.34 -9.59
C ALA A 253 21.56 4.78 -10.03
N ASP A 254 20.87 5.42 -10.99
CA ASP A 254 19.63 4.86 -11.57
C ASP A 254 19.87 3.58 -12.40
N LYS A 255 21.13 3.22 -12.66
CA LYS A 255 21.51 2.16 -13.60
C LYS A 255 22.22 0.96 -12.97
N LEU A 256 22.45 0.96 -11.67
CA LEU A 256 23.21 -0.10 -11.02
C LEU A 256 22.71 -0.28 -9.60
N MET A 257 22.34 -1.51 -9.25
CA MET A 257 22.49 -2.17 -7.94
C MET A 257 21.93 -3.60 -8.12
N SER A 258 22.69 -4.61 -7.69
CA SER A 258 22.17 -5.98 -7.59
C SER A 258 21.30 -6.11 -6.34
N VAL A 259 20.29 -6.96 -6.39
CA VAL A 259 19.37 -7.23 -5.27
C VAL A 259 20.15 -7.60 -3.99
N GLU A 260 21.26 -8.34 -4.12
CA GLU A 260 22.12 -8.76 -3.02
C GLU A 260 22.78 -7.60 -2.27
N GLU A 261 23.17 -6.53 -2.98
CA GLU A 261 23.84 -5.39 -2.37
C GLU A 261 22.84 -4.45 -1.67
N CYS A 262 21.62 -4.35 -2.20
CA CYS A 262 20.50 -3.69 -1.51
C CYS A 262 20.13 -4.41 -0.21
N GLU A 263 20.09 -5.75 -0.22
CA GLU A 263 19.83 -6.54 0.98
C GLU A 263 20.92 -6.33 2.04
N ARG A 264 22.19 -6.26 1.65
CA ARG A 264 23.31 -6.02 2.57
C ARG A 264 23.17 -4.65 3.27
N LEU A 265 22.99 -3.58 2.50
CA LEU A 265 22.84 -2.22 3.04
C LEU A 265 21.59 -2.09 3.91
N ALA A 266 20.50 -2.77 3.54
CA ALA A 266 19.29 -2.82 4.33
C ALA A 266 19.46 -3.54 5.68
N ARG A 267 20.22 -4.64 5.70
CA ARG A 267 20.57 -5.37 6.92
C ARG A 267 21.46 -4.53 7.83
N GLU A 268 22.45 -3.84 7.27
CA GLU A 268 23.33 -2.92 8.01
C GLU A 268 22.54 -1.76 8.62
N ALA A 269 21.60 -1.17 7.86
CA ALA A 269 20.71 -0.12 8.37
C ALA A 269 19.81 -0.62 9.51
N ALA A 270 19.23 -1.82 9.36
CA ALA A 270 18.37 -2.43 10.39
C ALA A 270 19.15 -2.85 11.66
N GLN A 271 20.38 -3.36 11.52
CA GLN A 271 21.24 -3.74 12.64
C GLN A 271 21.64 -2.53 13.49
N ALA A 272 21.87 -1.38 12.85
CA ALA A 272 22.17 -0.14 13.55
C ALA A 272 20.97 0.46 14.31
N GLU A 273 19.73 0.11 13.94
CA GLU A 273 18.52 0.41 14.73
C GLU A 273 18.25 -0.65 15.82
N GLY A 274 18.79 -1.86 15.65
CA GLY A 274 18.56 -3.02 16.52
C GLY A 274 19.38 -3.11 17.80
N ALA A 275 20.26 -2.14 18.11
CA ALA A 275 20.99 -2.11 19.38
C ALA A 275 20.11 -1.60 20.55
N LYS A 276 18.88 -2.13 20.68
CA LYS A 276 18.02 -2.02 21.86
C LYS A 276 16.84 -2.99 21.82
N CYS A 277 17.06 -4.22 21.36
CA CYS A 277 16.24 -5.35 21.81
C CYS A 277 17.15 -6.27 22.62
N VAL A 278 17.49 -5.82 23.83
CA VAL A 278 17.94 -6.75 24.87
C VAL A 278 16.74 -7.64 25.14
N ALA A 279 16.83 -8.90 24.71
CA ALA A 279 15.96 -9.93 25.24
C ALA A 279 16.19 -9.95 26.75
N GLU A 280 15.23 -9.45 27.52
CA GLU A 280 15.18 -9.78 28.95
C GLU A 280 14.92 -11.28 29.03
N GLU A 281 15.95 -12.03 29.41
CA GLU A 281 15.81 -13.42 29.85
C GLU A 281 14.83 -13.44 31.04
N PRO A 282 13.78 -14.29 31.03
CA PRO A 282 12.98 -14.48 32.21
C PRO A 282 13.82 -15.24 33.25
N ALA A 283 14.04 -14.59 34.40
CA ALA A 283 14.69 -15.17 35.56
C ALA A 283 14.01 -16.49 36.00
N GLU A 284 14.83 -17.51 36.22
CA GLU A 284 14.44 -18.74 36.90
C GLU A 284 14.21 -18.53 38.40
N GLU A 285 13.25 -19.31 38.91
CA GLU A 285 13.01 -19.76 40.30
C GLU A 285 12.50 -18.77 41.37
N ALA A 286 11.23 -18.95 41.76
CA ALA A 286 10.89 -19.34 43.13
C ALA A 286 9.41 -19.76 43.32
N CYS A 287 9.25 -20.88 44.04
CA CYS A 287 8.10 -21.29 44.86
C CYS A 287 6.87 -21.95 44.22
N CYS A 288 7.01 -23.27 44.10
CA CYS A 288 5.96 -24.26 44.30
C CYS A 288 5.30 -24.12 45.70
N SER A 289 3.97 -24.05 45.79
CA SER A 289 3.20 -24.77 46.82
C SER A 289 1.68 -24.75 46.58
N THR A 290 1.14 -25.96 46.45
CA THR A 290 -0.17 -26.45 46.91
C THR A 290 -1.46 -25.85 46.35
N GLY A 291 -2.25 -26.71 45.68
CA GLY A 291 -3.70 -26.76 45.92
C GLY A 291 -4.60 -27.05 44.72
N THR A 292 -4.90 -28.34 44.49
CA THR A 292 -6.18 -28.92 43.98
C THR A 292 -6.67 -28.52 42.58
N CYS A 293 -7.34 -29.32 41.77
CA CYS A 293 -7.65 -30.75 41.59
C CYS A 293 -8.49 -30.76 40.29
N GLY A 294 -8.42 -31.84 39.49
CA GLY A 294 -9.50 -32.19 38.54
C GLY A 294 -9.06 -32.41 37.09
N ASP A 295 -8.55 -33.62 36.81
CA ASP A 295 -9.04 -34.58 35.80
C ASP A 295 -9.39 -34.02 34.39
N SER A 296 -8.89 -34.47 33.22
CA SER A 296 -8.35 -35.78 32.80
C SER A 296 -7.70 -35.68 31.40
N LEU A 297 -6.43 -36.12 31.27
CA LEU A 297 -5.76 -37.03 30.28
C LEU A 297 -6.17 -37.09 28.76
N PRO A 298 -5.35 -37.69 27.85
CA PRO A 298 -4.07 -37.22 27.31
C PRO A 298 -3.95 -37.40 25.77
N GLY A 299 -3.00 -36.73 25.11
CA GLY A 299 -2.69 -37.01 23.70
C GLY A 299 -1.37 -36.36 23.29
N GLU A 300 -0.32 -37.17 23.28
CA GLU A 300 1.08 -36.77 23.18
C GLU A 300 1.42 -35.92 21.94
N THR A 301 2.01 -34.76 22.21
CA THR A 301 2.92 -34.04 21.33
C THR A 301 4.14 -34.89 21.03
N LYS A 302 4.32 -35.27 19.77
CA LYS A 302 5.64 -35.66 19.26
C LYS A 302 6.29 -34.41 18.67
N GLU A 303 7.25 -33.84 19.40
CA GLU A 303 8.13 -32.79 18.90
C GLU A 303 8.85 -33.30 17.65
N ARG A 304 8.68 -32.57 16.55
CA ARG A 304 9.40 -32.83 15.31
C ARG A 304 10.75 -32.13 15.39
N SER A 305 11.84 -32.88 15.24
CA SER A 305 13.18 -32.31 15.28
C SER A 305 13.39 -31.34 14.11
N VAL A 306 14.21 -30.31 14.36
CA VAL A 306 14.55 -29.25 13.40
C VAL A 306 15.07 -29.81 12.06
N GLU A 307 15.68 -31.00 12.06
CA GLU A 307 16.17 -31.68 10.86
C GLU A 307 15.06 -32.16 9.90
N GLU A 308 13.86 -32.52 10.39
CA GLU A 308 12.74 -32.92 9.52
C GLU A 308 12.07 -31.72 8.84
N THR A 309 12.17 -30.53 9.43
CA THR A 309 11.62 -29.29 8.85
C THR A 309 12.51 -28.77 7.71
N VAL A 310 13.82 -29.03 7.78
CA VAL A 310 14.78 -28.62 6.74
C VAL A 310 14.68 -29.51 5.49
N LYS A 311 14.37 -30.81 5.63
CA LYS A 311 14.18 -31.71 4.48
C LYS A 311 12.92 -31.42 3.64
N ALA A 312 11.89 -30.79 4.22
CA ALA A 312 10.68 -30.42 3.49
C ALA A 312 10.88 -29.18 2.57
N ALA A 313 11.94 -28.40 2.80
CA ALA A 313 12.22 -27.16 2.05
C ALA A 313 13.17 -27.36 0.85
N SER A 314 13.84 -28.51 0.71
CA SER A 314 14.91 -28.73 -0.28
C SER A 314 14.55 -29.59 -1.50
N GLY A 315 13.29 -30.02 -1.66
CA GLY A 315 12.82 -30.58 -2.94
C GLY A 315 13.57 -31.81 -3.46
N GLU A 316 14.00 -32.72 -2.57
CA GLU A 316 14.56 -34.02 -2.97
C GLU A 316 13.73 -35.16 -2.38
N GLY A 317 13.17 -36.01 -3.26
CA GLY A 317 12.68 -37.34 -2.91
C GLY A 317 11.15 -37.52 -2.89
N CYS A 318 10.49 -37.39 -4.04
CA CYS A 318 9.23 -38.11 -4.26
C CYS A 318 9.59 -39.44 -4.95
N GLY A 319 9.87 -40.45 -4.13
CA GLY A 319 10.02 -41.84 -4.57
C GLY A 319 8.81 -42.64 -4.10
N ASP A 320 8.07 -43.17 -5.08
CA ASP A 320 7.17 -44.32 -5.05
C ASP A 320 6.57 -44.76 -3.71
N SER A 321 5.26 -44.61 -3.55
CA SER A 321 4.30 -45.70 -3.19
C SER A 321 3.00 -45.14 -2.56
N CYS A 322 1.91 -45.91 -2.75
CA CYS A 322 0.51 -45.69 -2.36
C CYS A 322 -0.29 -44.83 -3.35
N GLY A 323 -1.15 -45.36 -4.23
CA GLY A 323 -1.81 -46.67 -4.22
C GLY A 323 -3.07 -46.65 -3.35
N CYS A 324 -4.22 -46.80 -4.04
CA CYS A 324 -5.54 -47.26 -3.58
C CYS A 324 -6.69 -46.23 -3.44
N GLU A 325 -7.67 -46.50 -4.31
CA GLU A 325 -9.15 -46.40 -4.19
C GLU A 325 -9.85 -45.04 -4.26
#